data_AF-W1XFZ0-F1
#
_entry.id   AF-W1XFZ0-F1
#
_cell.length_a   1.000
_cell.length_b   1.000
_cell.length_c   1.000
_cell.angle_alpha   90.00
_cell.angle_beta   90.00
_cell.angle_gamma   90.00
#
_symmetry.space_group_name_H-M   'P 1'
#
loop_
_entity.id
_entity.type
_entity.pdbx_description
1 polymer ?
#
loop_
_entity_poly.entity_id
_entity_poly.type
_entity_poly.pdbx_seq_one_letter_code
_entity_poly.pdbx_strand_id
1 'polypeptide(L)' 'EEVKKQREKDLMLLQKDISEKINELKIGKIYDILVEGYDGEDYRGRSYEMAPEIDAEVFFKCNDNLVKNLLFH' A
#
# COMPACT_ATOMS: atom_id res chain seq x y z
N GLU A 1 -12.60 -6.36 29.86
CA GLU A 1 -12.11 -6.76 28.54
C GLU A 1 -13.08 -6.43 27.41
N GLU A 2 -14.33 -6.90 27.50
CA GLU A 2 -15.35 -6.68 26.46
C GLU A 2 -15.57 -5.21 26.04
N VAL A 3 -15.64 -4.28 26.99
CA VAL A 3 -15.79 -2.84 26.68
C VAL A 3 -14.59 -2.28 25.89
N LYS A 4 -13.37 -2.79 26.12
CA LYS A 4 -12.18 -2.34 25.37
C LYS A 4 -12.23 -2.84 23.94
N LYS A 5 -12.53 -4.14 23.75
CA LYS A 5 -12.67 -4.75 22.42
C LYS A 5 -13.77 -4.11 21.59
N GLN A 6 -14.91 -3.78 22.21
CA GLN A 6 -15.99 -3.08 21.52
C GLN A 6 -15.55 -1.71 21.03
N ARG A 7 -14.88 -0.92 21.88
CA ARG A 7 -14.34 0.39 21.50
C ARG A 7 -13.30 0.31 20.39
N GLU A 8 -12.40 -0.67 20.48
CA GLU A 8 -11.42 -0.94 19.44
C GLU A 8 -12.11 -1.23 18.10
N LYS A 9 -13.11 -2.12 18.10
CA LYS A 9 -13.89 -2.43 16.89
C LYS A 9 -14.57 -1.19 16.31
N ASP A 10 -15.21 -0.38 17.16
CA ASP A 10 -15.91 0.82 16.70
C ASP A 10 -14.93 1.86 16.11
N LEU A 11 -13.75 2.02 16.72
CA LEU A 11 -12.70 2.88 16.21
C LEU A 11 -12.11 2.36 14.89
N MET A 12 -11.90 1.06 14.75
CA MET A 12 -11.40 0.46 13.51
C MET A 12 -12.40 0.57 12.37
N LEU A 13 -13.70 0.47 12.64
CA LEU A 13 -14.73 0.71 11.63
C LEU A 13 -14.71 2.16 11.15
N LEU A 14 -14.66 3.12 12.08
CA LEU A 14 -14.53 4.54 11.72
C LEU A 14 -13.25 4.82 10.94
N GLN A 15 -12.12 4.26 11.37
CA GLN A 15 -10.83 4.45 10.72
C GLN A 15 -10.83 3.88 9.30
N LYS A 16 -11.47 2.72 9.09
CA LYS A 16 -11.63 2.13 7.75
C LYS A 16 -12.34 3.10 6.81
N ASP A 17 -13.46 3.69 7.22
CA ASP A 17 -14.23 4.62 6.40
C ASP A 17 -13.43 5.89 6.06
N ILE A 18 -12.59 6.37 6.98
CA ILE A 18 -11.71 7.52 6.75
C ILE A 18 -10.61 7.15 5.74
N SER A 19 -9.96 6.00 5.93
CA SER A 19 -8.89 5.53 5.04
C SER A 19 -9.41 5.30 3.62
N GLU A 20 -10.63 4.79 3.46
CA GLU A 20 -11.27 4.61 2.15
C GLU A 20 -11.43 5.94 1.41
N LYS A 21 -11.97 6.96 2.07
CA LYS A 21 -12.11 8.31 1.50
C LYS A 21 -10.77 8.94 1.11
N ILE A 22 -9.72 8.75 1.94
CA ILE A 22 -8.38 9.24 1.62
C ILE A 22 -7.83 8.53 0.39
N ASN A 23 -8.04 7.22 0.27
CA ASN A 23 -7.58 6.44 -0.88
C ASN A 23 -8.32 6.81 -2.17
N GLU A 24 -9.62 7.12 -2.12
CA GLU A 24 -10.37 7.64 -3.27
C GLU A 24 -9.76 8.93 -3.83
N LEU A 25 -9.28 9.81 -2.94
CA LEU A 25 -8.61 11.04 -3.36
C LEU A 25 -7.26 10.80 -4.05
N LYS A 26 -6.73 9.58 -4.03
CA LYS A 26 -5.48 9.22 -4.73
C LYS A 26 -5.72 8.84 -6.19
N ILE A 27 -6.97 8.57 -6.60
CA ILE A 27 -7.30 8.17 -7.97
C ILE A 27 -6.95 9.29 -8.95
N GLY A 28 -6.28 8.93 -10.05
CA GLY A 28 -5.90 9.86 -11.13
C GLY A 28 -4.71 10.78 -10.79
N LYS A 29 -4.08 10.59 -9.63
CA LYS A 29 -2.85 11.30 -9.26
C LYS A 29 -1.62 10.46 -9.57
N ILE A 30 -0.49 11.15 -9.75
CA ILE A 30 0.82 10.55 -10.01
C ILE A 30 1.59 10.51 -8.69
N TYR A 31 2.23 9.37 -8.40
CA TYR A 31 3.00 9.13 -7.19
C TYR A 31 4.37 8.57 -7.54
N ASP A 32 5.37 8.96 -6.77
CA ASP A 32 6.68 8.30 -6.78
C ASP A 32 6.59 6.99 -6.01
N ILE A 33 6.96 5.88 -6.66
CA ILE A 33 6.87 4.53 -6.12
C ILE A 33 8.27 3.92 -6.03
N LEU A 34 8.65 3.50 -4.83
CA LEU A 34 9.79 2.63 -4.63
C LEU A 34 9.41 1.21 -5.04
N VAL A 35 10.08 0.67 -6.06
CA VAL A 35 9.84 -0.70 -6.53
C VAL A 35 10.53 -1.70 -5.59
N GLU A 36 9.77 -2.65 -5.07
CA GLU A 36 10.24 -3.62 -4.07
C GLU A 36 10.14 -5.07 -4.54
N GLY A 37 9.46 -5.34 -5.65
CA GLY A 37 9.46 -6.66 -6.26
C GLY A 37 8.68 -6.75 -7.56
N TYR A 38 8.78 -7.92 -8.19
CA TYR A 38 8.03 -8.33 -9.36
C TYR A 38 7.67 -9.80 -9.21
N ASP A 39 6.40 -10.14 -9.38
CA ASP A 39 5.89 -11.51 -9.16
C ASP A 39 5.81 -12.35 -10.45
N GLY A 40 6.13 -11.75 -11.60
CA GLY A 40 6.00 -12.38 -12.91
C GLY A 40 4.96 -11.73 -13.80
N GLU A 41 3.99 -11.01 -13.22
CA GLU A 41 2.93 -10.30 -13.94
C GLU A 41 2.86 -8.82 -13.56
N ASP A 42 2.93 -8.51 -12.26
CA ASP A 42 2.79 -7.18 -11.70
C ASP A 42 4.02 -6.79 -10.87
N TYR A 43 4.35 -5.49 -10.91
CA TYR A 43 5.31 -4.89 -10.00
C TYR A 43 4.60 -4.52 -8.70
N ARG A 44 5.30 -4.69 -7.58
CA ARG A 44 4.86 -4.20 -6.28
C ARG A 44 5.84 -3.16 -5.72
N GLY A 45 5.29 -2.22 -4.98
CA GLY A 45 6.08 -1.18 -4.34
C GLY A 45 5.28 -0.35 -3.37
N ARG A 46 5.92 0.70 -2.85
CA ARG A 46 5.32 1.61 -1.87
C ARG A 46 5.64 3.06 -2.20
N SER A 47 4.70 3.93 -1.87
CA SER A 47 4.95 5.37 -1.83
C SER A 47 5.59 5.77 -0.50
N TYR A 48 6.12 6.99 -0.41
CA TYR A 48 6.70 7.51 0.84
C TYR A 48 5.70 7.55 2.02
N GLU A 49 4.39 7.51 1.74
CA GLU A 49 3.32 7.55 2.73
C GLU A 49 3.06 6.19 3.39
N MET A 50 3.62 5.10 2.87
CA MET A 50 3.32 3.72 3.28
C MET A 50 4.47 3.13 4.08
N ALA A 51 4.21 2.72 5.31
CA ALA A 51 5.16 2.02 6.15
C ALA A 51 5.41 0.58 5.65
N PRO A 52 6.67 0.09 5.71
CA PRO A 52 7.00 -1.28 5.31
C PRO A 52 6.29 -2.29 6.22
N GLU A 53 5.84 -3.41 5.65
CA GLU A 53 5.22 -4.58 6.33
C GLU A 53 3.90 -4.31 7.06
N ILE A 54 3.57 -3.04 7.33
CA ILE A 54 2.43 -2.61 8.13
C ILE A 54 1.29 -2.13 7.21
N ASP A 55 1.64 -1.29 6.22
CA ASP A 55 0.66 -0.72 5.28
C ASP A 55 0.54 -1.55 4.00
N ALA A 56 -0.47 -1.21 3.20
CA ALA A 56 -0.71 -1.84 1.91
C ALA A 56 0.35 -1.45 0.85
N GLU A 57 0.53 -2.33 -0.13
CA GLU A 57 1.41 -2.13 -1.29
C GLU A 57 0.63 -1.60 -2.51
N VAL A 58 1.35 -0.96 -3.43
CA VAL A 58 0.84 -0.56 -4.75
C VAL A 58 1.27 -1.59 -5.79
N PHE A 59 0.30 -2.08 -6.56
CA PHE A 59 0.53 -2.98 -7.70
C PHE A 59 0.37 -2.23 -9.02
N PHE A 60 1.31 -2.42 -9.94
CA PHE A 60 1.25 -1.76 -11.25
C PHE A 60 1.96 -2.56 -12.34
N LYS A 61 1.53 -2.33 -13.59
CA LYS A 61 2.14 -2.92 -14.78
C LYS A 61 3.12 -1.95 -15.43
N CYS A 62 4.23 -2.48 -15.92
CA CYS A 62 5.18 -1.74 -16.73
C CYS A 62 5.66 -2.64 -17.88
N ASN A 63 5.77 -2.08 -19.09
CA ASN A 63 6.27 -2.81 -20.25
C ASN A 63 7.80 -2.95 -20.24
N ASP A 64 8.49 -2.12 -19.45
CA ASP A 64 9.93 -2.19 -19.25
C ASP A 64 10.26 -3.11 -18.07
N ASN A 65 11.47 -3.68 -18.07
CA ASN A 65 11.96 -4.48 -16.95
C ASN A 65 12.64 -3.59 -15.91
N LEU A 66 11.93 -3.26 -14.82
CA LEU A 66 12.41 -2.34 -13.77
C LEU A 66 13.29 -3.03 -12.71
N VAL A 67 13.27 -4.37 -12.61
CA VAL A 67 14.01 -5.11 -11.57
C VAL A 67 15.41 -5.55 -12.04
N LYS A 68 15.82 -5.21 -13.26
CA LYS A 68 17.09 -5.67 -13.88
C LYS A 68 18.36 -5.41 -13.07
N ASN A 69 18.34 -4.53 -12.07
CA ASN A 69 19.51 -4.15 -11.27
C ASN A 69 19.42 -4.48 -9.77
N LEU A 70 18.39 -5.19 -9.30
CA LEU A 70 18.35 -5.72 -7.94
C LEU A 70 18.98 -7.12 -7.90
N LEU A 71 20.22 -7.23 -8.39
CA LEU A 71 21.09 -8.35 -8.01
C LEU A 71 21.55 -8.07 -6.58
N PHE A 72 20.83 -8.62 -5.61
CA PHE A 72 21.30 -8.74 -4.24
C PHE A 72 22.69 -9.41 -4.28
N HIS A 73 23.73 -8.71 -3.81
CA HIS A 73 24.95 -9.32 -3.29
C HIS A 73 24.66 -9.86 -1.89
#